data_AF-A0A517N617-F1
#
_entry.id   AF-A0A517N617-F1
#
_cell.length_a   1.000
_cell.length_b   1.000
_cell.length_c   1.000
_cell.angle_alpha   90.00
_cell.angle_beta   90.00
_cell.angle_gamma   90.00
#
_symmetry.space_group_name_H-M   'P 1'
#
loop_
_entity.id
_entity.type
_entity.pdbx_description
1 polymer ?
#
loop_
_entity_poly.entity_id
_entity_poly.type
_entity_poly.pdbx_seq_one_letter_code
_entity_poly.pdbx_strand_id
1 'polypeptide(L)'
;MPSSDSSQPPRSSDELSIADLQRHIHQMYYEKDVIRGVDGTFMWLMEEVGELASALRGDDQENLAEEFADVIAWLATIANVAGVDLNAALSAKYGHGCPGCKRLVCECPSSEKP
;
A
#
# COMPACT_ATOMS: atom_id res chain seq x y z
N MET A 1 -14.71 -6.78 41.93
CA MET A 1 -14.36 -7.20 40.54
C MET A 1 -14.49 -6.01 39.63
N PRO A 2 -13.47 -5.71 38.83
CA PRO A 2 -13.72 -5.27 37.46
C PRO A 2 -12.95 -6.17 36.50
N SER A 3 -13.68 -6.74 35.55
CA SER A 3 -13.13 -7.42 34.39
C SER A 3 -12.66 -6.37 33.40
N SER A 4 -11.37 -6.39 33.07
CA SER A 4 -10.80 -5.70 31.92
C SER A 4 -10.04 -6.73 31.10
N ASP A 5 -10.79 -7.59 30.42
CA ASP A 5 -10.23 -8.51 29.44
C ASP A 5 -10.02 -7.73 28.13
N SER A 6 -8.82 -7.18 27.95
CA SER A 6 -8.36 -6.60 26.69
C SER A 6 -7.64 -7.70 25.92
N SER A 7 -8.38 -8.69 25.43
CA SER A 7 -7.82 -9.75 24.59
C SER A 7 -7.63 -9.19 23.18
N GLN A 8 -6.48 -8.56 22.94
CA GLN A 8 -6.00 -8.39 21.57
C GLN A 8 -5.71 -9.79 21.02
N PRO A 9 -6.27 -10.16 19.85
CA PRO A 9 -5.97 -11.46 19.26
C PRO A 9 -4.47 -11.56 18.97
N PRO A 10 -3.86 -12.74 19.09
CA PRO A 10 -2.46 -12.93 18.76
C PRO A 10 -2.26 -12.62 17.27
N ARG A 11 -1.41 -11.64 16.94
CA ARG A 11 -0.99 -11.40 15.55
C ARG A 11 -0.37 -12.68 15.01
N SER A 12 -0.95 -13.23 13.95
CA SER A 12 -0.44 -14.44 13.32
C SER A 12 0.93 -14.16 12.70
N SER A 13 1.79 -15.18 12.67
CA SER A 13 3.14 -15.14 12.09
C SER A 13 3.18 -14.85 10.58
N ASP A 14 2.01 -14.69 9.94
CA ASP A 14 1.83 -14.55 8.49
C ASP A 14 1.31 -13.15 8.07
N GLU A 15 1.10 -12.22 9.01
CA GLU A 15 0.69 -10.85 8.67
C GLU A 15 1.86 -10.04 8.09
N LEU A 16 1.71 -9.57 6.85
CA LEU A 16 2.64 -8.65 6.22
C LEU A 16 2.17 -7.20 6.41
N SER A 17 2.88 -6.41 7.22
CA SER A 17 2.59 -4.98 7.34
C SER A 17 3.14 -4.19 6.15
N ILE A 18 2.65 -2.96 5.92
CA ILE A 18 3.21 -2.05 4.90
C ILE A 18 4.70 -1.79 5.15
N ALA A 19 5.10 -1.64 6.42
CA ALA A 19 6.49 -1.43 6.78
C ALA A 19 7.37 -2.66 6.47
N ASP A 20 6.82 -3.87 6.64
CA ASP A 20 7.52 -5.11 6.31
C ASP A 20 7.61 -5.30 4.80
N LEU A 21 6.52 -5.07 4.06
CA LEU A 21 6.50 -5.12 2.59
C LEU A 21 7.53 -4.15 1.99
N GLN A 22 7.51 -2.88 2.40
CA GLN A 22 8.44 -1.88 1.88
C GLN A 22 9.90 -2.29 2.13
N ARG A 23 10.18 -2.85 3.32
CA ARG A 23 11.52 -3.34 3.68
C ARG A 23 11.92 -4.57 2.86
N HIS A 24 11.01 -5.52 2.64
CA HIS A 24 11.28 -6.70 1.81
C HIS A 24 11.61 -6.31 0.36
N ILE A 25 10.80 -5.42 -0.23
CA ILE A 25 11.05 -4.90 -1.58
C ILE A 25 12.39 -4.18 -1.65
N HIS A 26 12.70 -3.33 -0.66
CA HIS A 26 14.00 -2.68 -0.58
C HIS A 26 15.15 -3.69 -0.51
N GLN A 27 15.03 -4.73 0.30
CA GLN A 27 16.07 -5.76 0.44
C GLN A 27 16.29 -6.55 -0.85
N MET A 28 15.23 -6.81 -1.63
CA MET A 28 15.33 -7.60 -2.85
C MET A 28 15.89 -6.82 -4.05
N TYR A 29 15.51 -5.54 -4.22
CA TYR A 29 15.64 -4.86 -5.52
C TYR A 29 16.32 -3.48 -5.49
N TYR A 30 16.49 -2.86 -4.32
CA TYR A 30 16.81 -1.43 -4.21
C TYR A 30 18.04 -0.97 -5.00
N GLU A 31 19.13 -1.75 -5.01
CA GLU A 31 20.35 -1.36 -5.74
C GLU A 31 20.09 -1.16 -7.24
N LYS A 32 19.27 -2.02 -7.85
CA LYS A 32 18.90 -1.92 -9.27
C LYS A 32 17.92 -0.77 -9.51
N ASP A 33 17.00 -0.57 -8.58
CA ASP A 33 15.94 0.43 -8.69
C ASP A 33 16.48 1.85 -8.59
N VAL A 34 17.45 2.09 -7.71
CA VAL A 34 18.12 3.39 -7.59
C VAL A 34 18.87 3.75 -8.86
N ILE A 35 19.52 2.78 -9.53
CA ILE A 35 20.20 3.01 -10.81
C ILE A 35 19.21 3.41 -11.90
N ARG A 36 18.03 2.77 -11.93
CA ARG A 36 16.93 3.11 -12.85
C ARG A 36 16.31 4.48 -12.54
N GLY A 37 16.35 4.91 -11.28
CA GLY A 37 15.84 6.19 -10.83
C GLY A 37 14.31 6.27 -10.80
N VAL A 38 13.80 7.42 -10.33
CA VAL A 38 12.35 7.64 -10.13
C VAL A 38 11.58 7.53 -11.44
N ASP A 39 12.04 8.21 -12.50
CA ASP A 39 11.31 8.25 -13.78
C ASP A 39 11.17 6.86 -14.40
N GLY A 40 12.26 6.08 -14.42
CA GLY A 40 12.23 4.72 -14.93
C GLY A 40 11.37 3.79 -14.05
N THR A 41 11.41 3.96 -12.73
CA THR A 41 10.58 3.17 -11.81
C THR A 41 9.10 3.51 -11.94
N PHE A 42 8.78 4.78 -12.19
CA PHE A 42 7.41 5.24 -12.42
C PHE A 42 6.79 4.60 -13.67
N MET A 43 7.59 4.43 -14.74
CA MET A 43 7.10 3.76 -15.95
C MET A 43 6.69 2.31 -15.70
N TRP A 44 7.43 1.57 -14.86
CA TRP A 44 7.05 0.22 -14.47
C TRP A 44 5.79 0.21 -13.62
N LEU A 45 5.67 1.10 -12.62
CA LEU A 45 4.42 1.23 -11.87
C LEU A 45 3.21 1.48 -12.79
N MET A 46 3.37 2.28 -13.84
CA MET A 46 2.30 2.54 -14.80
C MET A 46 1.97 1.34 -15.69
N GLU A 47 2.93 0.45 -15.95
CA GLU A 47 2.73 -0.83 -16.64
C GLU A 47 1.79 -1.72 -15.84
N GLU A 48 2.10 -1.94 -14.55
CA GLU A 48 1.28 -2.75 -13.63
C GLU A 48 -0.14 -2.18 -13.47
N VAL A 49 -0.28 -0.84 -13.44
CA VAL A 49 -1.61 -0.20 -13.41
C VAL A 49 -2.39 -0.50 -14.70
N GLY A 50 -1.71 -0.63 -15.84
CA GLY A 50 -2.32 -1.03 -17.11
C GLY A 50 -2.72 -2.50 -17.15
N GLU A 51 -1.92 -3.37 -16.56
CA GLU A 51 -2.20 -4.81 -16.41
C GLU A 51 -3.37 -5.04 -15.46
N LEU A 52 -3.37 -4.40 -14.28
CA LEU A 52 -4.53 -4.36 -13.37
C LEU A 52 -5.80 -3.85 -14.07
N ALA A 53 -5.70 -2.77 -14.85
CA ALA A 53 -6.86 -2.27 -15.60
C ALA A 53 -7.41 -3.31 -16.58
N SER A 54 -6.55 -4.15 -17.13
CA SER A 54 -6.93 -5.24 -18.03
C SER A 54 -7.54 -6.42 -17.28
N ALA A 55 -6.96 -6.84 -16.17
CA ALA A 55 -7.51 -7.89 -15.31
C ALA A 55 -8.90 -7.54 -14.76
N LEU A 56 -9.15 -6.27 -14.42
CA LEU A 56 -10.47 -5.78 -13.98
C LEU A 56 -11.60 -5.97 -15.01
N ARG A 57 -11.27 -6.19 -16.28
CA ARG A 57 -12.26 -6.46 -17.35
C ARG A 57 -12.47 -7.96 -17.62
N GLY A 58 -11.66 -8.81 -17.00
CA GLY A 58 -11.76 -10.26 -17.11
C GLY A 58 -12.55 -10.90 -15.97
N ASP A 59 -12.63 -12.23 -15.98
CA ASP A 59 -13.25 -13.08 -14.95
C ASP A 59 -12.23 -13.91 -14.14
N ASP A 60 -10.94 -13.76 -14.45
CA ASP A 60 -9.85 -14.41 -13.73
C ASP A 60 -9.53 -13.68 -12.40
N GLN A 61 -10.00 -14.25 -11.30
CA GLN A 61 -9.79 -13.71 -9.96
C GLN A 61 -8.37 -13.91 -9.43
N GLU A 62 -7.66 -14.93 -9.91
CA GLU A 62 -6.27 -15.19 -9.50
C GLU A 62 -5.37 -14.12 -10.11
N ASN A 63 -5.47 -13.93 -11.42
CA ASN A 63 -4.77 -12.86 -12.12
C ASN A 63 -5.11 -11.49 -11.51
N LEU A 64 -6.40 -11.19 -11.25
CA LEU A 64 -6.79 -9.92 -10.63
C LEU A 64 -6.09 -9.69 -9.28
N ALA A 65 -5.95 -10.72 -8.46
CA ALA A 65 -5.28 -10.61 -7.17
C ALA A 65 -3.77 -10.37 -7.32
N GLU A 66 -3.12 -11.02 -8.29
CA GLU A 66 -1.70 -10.81 -8.62
C GLU A 66 -1.44 -9.36 -9.04
N GLU A 67 -2.23 -8.83 -9.96
CA GLU A 67 -2.08 -7.45 -10.45
C GLU A 67 -2.26 -6.39 -9.35
N PHE A 68 -3.16 -6.63 -8.39
CA PHE A 68 -3.28 -5.77 -7.21
C PHE A 68 -2.01 -5.82 -6.35
N ALA A 69 -1.41 -6.99 -6.19
CA ALA A 69 -0.17 -7.15 -5.43
C ALA A 69 1.00 -6.44 -6.14
N ASP A 70 1.09 -6.56 -7.46
CA ASP A 70 2.17 -5.95 -8.25
C ASP A 70 2.11 -4.43 -8.23
N VAL A 71 0.92 -3.82 -8.35
CA VAL A 71 0.76 -2.37 -8.18
C VAL A 71 1.27 -1.90 -6.81
N ILE A 72 0.98 -2.64 -5.74
CA ILE A 72 1.45 -2.30 -4.39
C ILE A 72 2.97 -2.48 -4.28
N ALA A 73 3.52 -3.57 -4.83
CA ALA A 73 4.95 -3.83 -4.82
C ALA A 73 5.72 -2.71 -5.54
N TRP A 74 5.26 -2.31 -6.72
CA TRP A 74 5.86 -1.24 -7.50
C TRP A 74 5.69 0.15 -6.90
N LEU A 75 4.58 0.39 -6.19
CA LEU A 75 4.40 1.59 -5.37
C LEU A 75 5.44 1.64 -4.23
N ALA A 76 5.69 0.52 -3.57
CA ALA A 76 6.74 0.41 -2.55
C ALA A 76 8.14 0.60 -3.16
N THR A 77 8.39 0.06 -4.35
CA THR A 77 9.64 0.24 -5.09
C THR A 77 9.93 1.73 -5.35
N ILE A 78 8.98 2.47 -5.93
CA ILE A 78 9.19 3.90 -6.19
C ILE A 78 9.30 4.73 -4.90
N ALA A 79 8.58 4.35 -3.84
CA ALA A 79 8.71 5.00 -2.53
C ALA A 79 10.11 4.82 -1.94
N ASN A 80 10.71 3.62 -2.08
CA ASN A 80 12.10 3.38 -1.67
C ASN A 80 13.07 4.27 -2.45
N VAL A 81 12.95 4.33 -3.78
CA VAL A 81 13.80 5.18 -4.63
C VAL A 81 13.63 6.67 -4.31
N ALA A 82 12.41 7.10 -3.98
CA ALA A 82 12.10 8.49 -3.61
C ALA A 82 12.43 8.84 -2.15
N GLY A 83 12.87 7.88 -1.33
CA GLY A 83 13.15 8.10 0.09
C GLY A 83 11.91 8.38 0.95
N VAL A 84 10.75 7.83 0.56
CA VAL A 84 9.47 8.00 1.27
C VAL A 84 9.19 6.79 2.15
N ASP A 85 8.98 7.01 3.45
CA ASP A 85 8.45 5.99 4.36
C ASP A 85 6.92 5.89 4.20
N LEU A 86 6.44 4.79 3.62
CA LEU A 86 5.02 4.59 3.36
C LEU A 86 4.20 4.46 4.64
N ASN A 87 4.70 3.72 5.63
CA ASN A 87 3.98 3.52 6.88
C ASN A 87 3.81 4.84 7.64
N ALA A 88 4.86 5.66 7.69
CA ALA A 88 4.78 7.00 8.27
C ALA A 88 3.81 7.90 7.50
N ALA A 89 3.88 7.92 6.15
CA ALA A 89 2.99 8.73 5.32
C ALA A 89 1.51 8.33 5.47
N LEU A 90 1.22 7.03 5.46
CA LEU A 90 -0.13 6.49 5.65
C LEU A 90 -0.65 6.77 7.07
N SER A 91 0.17 6.56 8.09
CA SER A 91 -0.21 6.84 9.48
C SER A 91 -0.52 8.31 9.70
N ALA A 92 0.29 9.21 9.14
CA ALA A 92 0.07 10.64 9.23
C ALA A 92 -1.22 11.08 8.53
N LYS A 93 -1.54 10.50 7.37
CA LYS A 93 -2.70 10.90 6.56
C LYS A 93 -4.01 10.24 7.00
N TYR A 94 -3.98 8.93 7.24
CA TYR A 94 -5.17 8.09 7.42
C TYR A 94 -5.22 7.35 8.76
N GLY A 95 -4.16 7.41 9.58
CA GLY A 95 -4.06 6.64 10.84
C GLY A 95 -5.09 7.01 11.92
N HIS A 96 -5.80 8.14 11.76
CA HIS A 96 -6.79 8.64 12.70
C HIS A 96 -8.19 8.82 12.07
N GLY A 97 -8.45 8.15 10.94
CA GLY A 97 -9.70 8.28 10.18
C GLY A 97 -9.56 9.20 8.95
N CYS A 98 -10.69 9.62 8.39
CA CYS A 98 -10.75 10.45 7.19
C CYS A 98 -9.89 11.73 7.34
N PRO A 99 -9.02 12.08 6.37
CA PRO A 99 -8.21 13.29 6.44
C PRO A 99 -9.03 14.58 6.56
N GLY A 100 -10.18 14.65 5.88
CA GLY A 100 -11.13 15.76 5.99
C GLY A 100 -11.90 15.81 7.31
N CYS A 101 -12.81 14.86 7.55
CA CYS A 101 -13.76 14.93 8.68
C CYS A 101 -13.29 14.27 9.98
N LYS A 102 -12.11 13.62 9.99
CA LYS A 102 -11.52 12.90 11.16
C LYS A 102 -12.34 11.75 11.73
N ARG A 103 -13.43 11.35 11.08
CA ARG A 103 -14.22 10.18 11.45
C ARG A 103 -13.64 8.93 10.80
N LEU A 104 -13.77 7.79 11.48
CA LEU A 104 -13.37 6.49 10.93
C LEU A 104 -14.24 6.10 9.72
N VAL A 105 -15.55 6.37 9.81
CA VAL A 105 -16.48 6.32 8.68
C VAL A 105 -16.63 7.74 8.15
N CYS A 106 -16.20 7.97 6.92
CA CYS A 106 -16.19 9.30 6.31
C CYS A 106 -17.62 9.84 6.10
N GLU A 107 -17.84 11.12 6.45
CA GLU A 107 -19.10 11.86 6.22
C GLU A 107 -18.87 13.10 5.32
N CYS A 108 -17.71 13.21 4.68
CA CYS A 108 -17.44 14.31 3.75
C CYS A 108 -18.42 14.26 2.56
N PRO A 109 -18.78 15.41 1.97
CA PRO A 109 -19.57 15.46 0.75
C PRO A 109 -18.90 14.67 -0.38
N SER A 110 -19.68 13.92 -1.16
CA SER A 110 -19.17 13.11 -2.28
C SER A 110 -18.56 13.93 -3.43
N SER A 111 -18.74 15.25 -3.42
CA SER A 111 -18.16 16.19 -4.39
C SER A 111 -16.71 16.57 -4.09
N GLU A 112 -16.18 16.23 -2.92
CA GLU A 112 -14.80 16.56 -2.53
C GLU A 112 -13.95 15.29 -2.40
N LYS A 113 -12.67 15.39 -2.80
CA LYS A 113 -11.71 14.33 -2.52
C LYS A 113 -11.49 14.25 -0.99
N PRO A 114 -11.54 13.06 -0.37
CA PRO A 114 -11.35 12.90 1.09
C PRO A 114 -9.99 13.37 1.61
#